data_AF-A0A1S7QUD0-F1
#
_entry.id   AF-A0A1S7QUD0-F1
#
_cell.length_a   1.000
_cell.length_b   1.000
_cell.length_c   1.000
_cell.angle_alpha   90.00
_cell.angle_beta   90.00
_cell.angle_gamma   90.00
#
_symmetry.space_group_name_H-M   'P 1'
#
loop_
_entity.id
_entity.type
_entity.pdbx_description
1 polymer ?
#
loop_
_entity_poly.entity_id
_entity_poly.type
_entity_poly.pdbx_seq_one_letter_code
_entity_poly.pdbx_strand_id
1 'polypeptide(L)'
;MPTVNNPPALVAQETPSWCFAAVEQMVRAYRELAAATQYAIARRNTAALATVDPEVQERWELALILDQSAAIDEMGGANPDSNIVRLVSSQWNAFDHATTGGHFVADLTPEIVRGEIDNNRVFVIGTHIHYYVVYGYTEAGKDLELHILDPWPTGHGGSRTRIGLQEFLGMAGHTAITFG
;
A
#
# COMPACT_ATOMS: atom_id res chain seq x y z
N MET A 1 24.98 -6.81 3.95
CA MET A 1 23.76 -6.17 3.43
C MET A 1 22.64 -6.57 4.37
N PRO A 2 22.23 -5.71 5.30
CA PRO A 2 21.19 -6.04 6.26
C PRO A 2 19.82 -6.16 5.59
N THR A 3 19.11 -7.23 5.92
CA THR A 3 17.72 -7.48 5.57
C THR A 3 17.02 -8.04 6.80
N VAL A 4 15.70 -7.89 6.87
CA VAL A 4 14.91 -8.64 7.85
C VAL A 4 15.07 -10.15 7.64
N ASN A 5 14.92 -10.94 8.70
CA ASN A 5 15.16 -12.38 8.74
C ASN A 5 14.18 -13.19 7.89
N ASN A 6 12.95 -12.69 7.70
CA ASN A 6 11.89 -13.33 6.91
C ASN A 6 11.08 -12.26 6.17
N PRO A 7 11.60 -11.65 5.09
CA PRO A 7 10.89 -10.59 4.39
C PRO A 7 9.54 -11.11 3.87
N PRO A 8 8.49 -10.26 3.81
CA PRO A 8 7.22 -10.69 3.25
C PRO A 8 7.42 -11.12 1.79
N ALA A 9 6.59 -12.06 1.34
CA ALA A 9 6.57 -12.42 -0.06
C ALA A 9 6.09 -11.22 -0.89
N LEU A 10 6.68 -11.03 -2.08
CA LEU A 10 6.19 -10.03 -3.02
C LEU A 10 4.74 -10.33 -3.40
N VAL A 11 3.86 -9.34 -3.21
CA VAL A 11 2.48 -9.37 -3.69
C VAL A 11 2.33 -8.31 -4.78
N ALA A 12 1.99 -8.76 -5.98
CA ALA A 12 1.65 -7.86 -7.09
C ALA A 12 0.30 -7.18 -6.83
N GLN A 13 0.15 -5.94 -7.27
CA GLN A 13 -1.17 -5.29 -7.26
C GLN A 13 -2.14 -5.99 -8.21
N GLU A 14 -3.41 -6.09 -7.82
CA GLU A 14 -4.48 -6.72 -8.62
C GLU A 14 -5.07 -5.74 -9.65
N THR A 15 -4.97 -4.43 -9.40
CA THR A 15 -5.38 -3.37 -10.32
C THR A 15 -4.29 -2.30 -10.46
N PRO A 16 -4.33 -1.47 -11.52
CA PRO A 16 -3.41 -0.33 -11.65
C PRO A 16 -3.41 0.66 -10.47
N SER A 17 -4.46 0.68 -9.65
CA SER A 17 -4.68 1.68 -8.58
C SER A 17 -4.43 1.17 -7.17
N TRP A 18 -4.09 -0.11 -6.98
CA TRP A 18 -4.09 -0.78 -5.67
C TRP A 18 -2.72 -1.10 -5.09
N CYS A 19 -1.69 -0.32 -5.44
CA CYS A 19 -0.37 -0.44 -4.82
C CYS A 19 -0.44 -0.38 -3.28
N PHE A 20 -1.27 0.51 -2.73
CA PHE A 20 -1.50 0.64 -1.28
C PHE A 20 -2.07 -0.65 -0.67
N ALA A 21 -2.99 -1.33 -1.36
CA ALA A 21 -3.65 -2.53 -0.86
C ALA A 21 -2.72 -3.75 -0.92
N ALA A 22 -1.93 -3.88 -1.99
CA ALA A 22 -0.89 -4.90 -2.08
C ALA A 22 0.18 -4.74 -0.99
N VAL A 23 0.61 -3.50 -0.75
CA VAL A 23 1.56 -3.18 0.33
C VAL A 23 0.97 -3.49 1.70
N GLU A 24 -0.30 -3.14 1.96
CA GLU A 24 -0.98 -3.51 3.20
C GLU A 24 -1.09 -5.03 3.37
N GLN A 25 -1.38 -5.77 2.30
CA GLN A 25 -1.42 -7.23 2.34
C GLN A 25 -0.06 -7.84 2.71
N MET A 26 1.05 -7.30 2.16
CA MET A 26 2.41 -7.71 2.54
C MET A 26 2.73 -7.38 4.00
N VAL A 27 2.38 -6.18 4.47
CA VAL A 27 2.58 -5.77 5.87
C VAL A 27 1.78 -6.65 6.83
N ARG A 28 0.51 -6.94 6.51
CA ARG A 28 -0.35 -7.83 7.32
C ARG A 28 0.25 -9.23 7.42
N ALA A 29 0.75 -9.79 6.32
CA ALA A 29 1.40 -11.09 6.32
C ALA A 29 2.68 -11.09 7.18
N TYR A 30 3.52 -10.07 7.06
CA TYR A 30 4.76 -9.96 7.86
C TYR A 30 4.49 -9.80 9.36
N ARG A 31 3.47 -9.00 9.71
CA ARG A 31 3.12 -8.69 11.10
C ARG A 31 2.13 -9.68 11.73
N GLU A 32 1.82 -10.78 11.05
CA GLU A 32 0.83 -11.79 11.50
C GLU A 32 -0.54 -11.20 11.85
N LEU A 33 -0.95 -10.15 11.13
CA LEU A 33 -2.27 -9.53 11.30
C LEU A 33 -3.35 -10.34 10.58
N ALA A 34 -4.62 -10.09 10.92
CA ALA A 34 -5.75 -10.67 10.20
C ALA A 34 -5.64 -10.41 8.69
N ALA A 35 -5.66 -11.49 7.91
CA ALA A 35 -5.53 -11.45 6.47
C ALA A 35 -6.73 -10.73 5.83
N ALA A 36 -6.45 -9.96 4.77
CA ALA A 36 -7.47 -9.29 3.97
C ALA A 36 -7.04 -9.33 2.50
N THR A 37 -8.02 -9.46 1.60
CA THR A 37 -7.79 -9.36 0.15
C THR A 37 -7.54 -7.90 -0.24
N GLN A 38 -6.90 -7.66 -1.38
CA GLN A 38 -6.70 -6.28 -1.87
C GLN A 38 -8.03 -5.59 -2.11
N TYR A 39 -9.04 -6.30 -2.62
CA TYR A 39 -10.39 -5.76 -2.75
C TYR A 39 -10.99 -5.31 -1.40
N ALA A 40 -10.90 -6.14 -0.36
CA ALA A 40 -11.47 -5.80 0.95
C ALA A 40 -10.79 -4.55 1.55
N ILE A 41 -9.47 -4.44 1.38
CA ILE A 41 -8.67 -3.28 1.78
C ILE A 41 -9.09 -2.04 0.97
N ALA A 42 -9.10 -2.15 -0.36
CA ALA A 42 -9.44 -1.05 -1.26
C ALA A 42 -10.88 -0.55 -1.07
N ARG A 43 -11.83 -1.47 -0.85
CA ARG A 43 -13.24 -1.15 -0.58
C ARG A 43 -13.37 -0.38 0.73
N ARG A 44 -12.71 -0.83 1.80
CA ARG A 44 -12.69 -0.13 3.09
C ARG A 44 -12.09 1.27 2.95
N ASN A 45 -10.95 1.40 2.27
CA ASN A 45 -10.28 2.69 2.12
C ASN A 45 -11.11 3.65 1.24
N THR A 46 -11.75 3.16 0.18
CA THR A 46 -12.67 3.95 -0.67
C THR A 46 -13.88 4.43 0.12
N ALA A 47 -14.48 3.55 0.94
CA ALA A 47 -15.59 3.93 1.81
C ALA A 47 -15.18 4.99 2.85
N ALA A 48 -13.96 4.89 3.41
CA ALA A 48 -13.44 5.90 4.31
C ALA A 48 -13.19 7.24 3.58
N LEU A 49 -12.61 7.20 2.38
CA LEU A 49 -12.40 8.40 1.56
C LEU A 49 -13.72 9.10 1.22
N ALA A 50 -14.78 8.34 0.92
CA ALA A 50 -16.12 8.87 0.69
C ALA A 50 -16.70 9.66 1.89
N THR A 51 -16.16 9.49 3.10
CA THR A 51 -16.61 10.28 4.28
C THR A 51 -15.99 11.67 4.36
N VAL A 52 -14.93 11.93 3.60
CA VAL A 52 -14.16 13.19 3.63
C VAL A 52 -14.02 13.86 2.27
N ASP A 53 -14.23 13.14 1.18
CA ASP A 53 -14.19 13.63 -0.21
C ASP A 53 -15.59 13.58 -0.83
N PRO A 54 -16.23 14.76 -1.08
CA PRO A 54 -17.58 14.82 -1.64
C PRO A 54 -17.73 14.19 -3.03
N GLU A 55 -16.70 14.23 -3.87
CA GLU A 55 -16.77 13.66 -5.22
C GLU A 55 -16.72 12.12 -5.17
N VAL A 56 -15.94 11.58 -4.24
CA VAL A 56 -15.93 10.13 -3.97
C VAL A 56 -17.24 9.72 -3.31
N GLN A 57 -17.79 10.56 -2.41
CA GLN A 57 -19.08 10.33 -1.75
C GLN A 57 -20.22 10.16 -2.76
N GLU A 58 -20.38 11.11 -3.68
CA GLU A 58 -21.46 11.08 -4.67
C GLU A 58 -21.37 9.83 -5.56
N ARG A 59 -20.16 9.48 -6.03
CA ARG A 59 -19.93 8.28 -6.83
C ARG A 59 -20.20 6.99 -6.05
N TRP A 60 -19.81 6.96 -4.77
CA TRP A 60 -20.05 5.83 -3.88
C TRP A 60 -21.54 5.60 -3.63
N GLU A 61 -22.29 6.65 -3.29
CA GLU A 61 -23.73 6.60 -3.05
C GLU A 61 -24.49 6.16 -4.32
N LEU A 62 -24.14 6.71 -5.48
CA LEU A 62 -24.74 6.32 -6.75
C LEU A 62 -24.49 4.84 -7.05
N ALA A 63 -23.26 4.36 -6.88
CA ALA A 63 -22.90 2.96 -7.11
C ALA A 63 -23.69 2.00 -6.19
N LEU A 64 -23.85 2.35 -4.90
CA LEU A 64 -24.66 1.58 -3.95
C LEU A 64 -26.13 1.50 -4.40
N ILE A 65 -26.73 2.63 -4.78
CA ILE A 65 -28.14 2.68 -5.21
C ILE A 65 -28.35 1.84 -6.47
N LEU A 66 -27.44 1.94 -7.45
CA LEU A 66 -27.54 1.19 -8.70
C LEU A 66 -27.47 -0.32 -8.45
N ASP A 67 -26.47 -0.78 -7.67
CA ASP A 67 -26.32 -2.20 -7.34
C ASP A 67 -27.52 -2.72 -6.55
N GLN A 68 -28.01 -1.96 -5.57
CA GLN A 68 -29.20 -2.31 -4.79
C GLN A 68 -30.46 -2.41 -5.67
N SER A 69 -30.68 -1.44 -6.57
CA SER A 69 -31.86 -1.40 -7.44
C SER A 69 -31.91 -2.57 -8.43
N ALA A 70 -30.74 -3.07 -8.83
CA ALA A 70 -30.58 -4.20 -9.74
C ALA A 70 -30.39 -5.54 -9.02
N ALA A 71 -30.40 -5.55 -7.67
CA ALA A 71 -30.08 -6.71 -6.85
C ALA A 71 -28.73 -7.38 -7.21
N ILE A 72 -27.72 -6.56 -7.52
CA ILE A 72 -26.36 -6.98 -7.86
C ILE A 72 -25.53 -7.06 -6.59
N ASP A 73 -24.84 -8.19 -6.38
CA ASP A 73 -23.88 -8.41 -5.29
C ASP A 73 -22.44 -8.21 -5.79
N GLU A 74 -21.55 -7.73 -4.92
CA GLU A 74 -20.12 -7.52 -5.21
C GLU A 74 -19.36 -8.85 -5.37
N MET A 75 -19.87 -9.95 -4.78
CA MET A 75 -19.21 -11.26 -4.71
C MET A 75 -17.76 -11.19 -4.22
N GLY A 76 -17.50 -10.36 -3.19
CA GLY A 76 -16.15 -10.16 -2.65
C GLY A 76 -15.17 -9.52 -3.63
N GLY A 77 -15.68 -8.75 -4.61
CA GLY A 77 -14.87 -8.12 -5.66
C GLY A 77 -14.85 -8.89 -6.98
N ALA A 78 -15.43 -10.09 -7.02
CA ALA A 78 -15.41 -10.94 -8.21
C ALA A 78 -16.46 -10.59 -9.26
N ASN A 79 -17.49 -9.81 -8.91
CA ASN A 79 -18.57 -9.47 -9.84
C ASN A 79 -18.26 -8.18 -10.64
N PRO A 80 -17.90 -8.27 -11.93
CA PRO A 80 -17.58 -7.10 -12.74
C PRO A 80 -18.81 -6.25 -13.10
N ASP A 81 -20.03 -6.74 -12.85
CA ASP A 81 -21.27 -6.00 -13.09
C ASP A 81 -21.66 -5.07 -11.94
N SER A 82 -21.04 -5.24 -10.77
CA SER A 82 -21.21 -4.33 -9.64
C SER A 82 -20.56 -2.96 -9.92
N ASN A 83 -21.35 -1.90 -9.76
CA ASN A 83 -20.88 -0.52 -9.85
C ASN A 83 -19.90 -0.21 -8.70
N ILE A 84 -20.12 -0.78 -7.51
CA ILE A 84 -19.17 -0.66 -6.40
C ILE A 84 -17.84 -1.32 -6.76
N VAL A 85 -17.84 -2.54 -7.31
CA VAL A 85 -16.62 -3.21 -7.73
C VAL A 85 -15.85 -2.37 -8.76
N ARG A 86 -16.55 -1.78 -9.75
CA ARG A 86 -15.94 -0.90 -10.76
C ARG A 86 -15.36 0.38 -10.15
N LEU A 87 -16.08 1.02 -9.24
CA LEU A 87 -15.61 2.21 -8.53
C LEU A 87 -14.34 1.89 -7.73
N VAL A 88 -14.41 0.87 -6.88
CA VAL A 88 -13.28 0.46 -6.02
C VAL A 88 -12.06 0.07 -6.86
N SER A 89 -12.26 -0.62 -7.99
CA SER A 89 -11.16 -1.07 -8.88
C SER A 89 -10.40 0.07 -9.57
N SER A 90 -11.01 1.25 -9.69
CA SER A 90 -10.39 2.43 -10.34
C SER A 90 -9.95 3.50 -9.34
N GLN A 91 -10.36 3.39 -8.08
CA GLN A 91 -10.10 4.42 -7.08
C GLN A 91 -8.70 4.30 -6.49
N TRP A 92 -7.94 5.38 -6.63
CA TRP A 92 -6.66 5.57 -5.93
C TRP A 92 -6.95 5.94 -4.48
N ASN A 93 -6.22 5.34 -3.54
CA ASN A 93 -6.37 5.59 -2.12
C ASN A 93 -4.99 5.66 -1.44
N ALA A 94 -4.99 6.15 -0.20
CA ALA A 94 -3.83 6.10 0.68
C ALA A 94 -3.70 4.73 1.38
N PHE A 95 -2.48 4.42 1.82
CA PHE A 95 -2.20 3.30 2.70
C PHE A 95 -2.88 3.49 4.07
N ASP A 96 -3.59 2.47 4.56
CA ASP A 96 -4.22 2.49 5.88
C ASP A 96 -3.18 2.16 6.95
N HIS A 97 -2.49 3.20 7.41
CA HIS A 97 -1.54 3.08 8.49
C HIS A 97 -2.22 2.80 9.84
N ALA A 98 -3.47 3.23 10.06
CA ALA A 98 -4.10 3.08 11.37
C ALA A 98 -4.41 1.61 11.68
N THR A 99 -5.04 0.88 10.76
CA THR A 99 -5.39 -0.54 10.99
C THR A 99 -4.20 -1.49 10.89
N THR A 100 -3.08 -1.01 10.37
CA THR A 100 -1.80 -1.73 10.33
C THR A 100 -0.87 -1.35 11.47
N GLY A 101 -1.27 -0.46 12.39
CA GLY A 101 -0.42 -0.01 13.51
C GLY A 101 0.80 0.81 13.07
N GLY A 102 0.66 1.53 11.97
CA GLY A 102 1.66 2.36 11.33
C GLY A 102 1.60 3.82 11.77
N HIS A 103 2.77 4.45 11.79
CA HIS A 103 2.97 5.85 12.13
C HIS A 103 3.80 6.54 11.06
N PHE A 104 3.38 7.74 10.65
CA PHE A 104 4.15 8.55 9.72
C PHE A 104 5.49 8.97 10.33
N VAL A 105 6.53 8.86 9.52
CA VAL A 105 7.87 9.39 9.81
C VAL A 105 8.04 10.66 9.00
N ALA A 106 8.14 11.80 9.70
CA ALA A 106 8.26 13.12 9.06
C ALA A 106 9.56 13.26 8.26
N ASP A 107 10.69 12.81 8.84
CA ASP A 107 12.01 12.88 8.23
C ASP A 107 12.66 11.49 8.25
N LEU A 108 12.57 10.74 7.15
CA LEU A 108 13.23 9.43 7.05
C LEU A 108 14.74 9.62 6.89
N THR A 109 15.52 9.21 7.89
CA THR A 109 16.99 9.29 7.88
C THR A 109 17.64 7.90 7.74
N PRO A 110 18.93 7.83 7.34
CA PRO A 110 19.66 6.57 7.37
C PRO A 110 19.59 5.85 8.72
N GLU A 111 19.66 6.58 9.84
CA GLU A 111 19.61 6.02 11.19
C GLU A 111 18.27 5.35 11.48
N ILE A 112 17.15 5.92 10.99
CA ILE A 112 15.83 5.31 11.13
C ILE A 112 15.76 4.04 10.29
N VAL A 113 16.24 4.06 9.04
CA VAL A 113 16.28 2.86 8.18
C VAL A 113 17.07 1.74 8.85
N ARG A 114 18.28 2.04 9.37
CA ARG A 114 19.08 1.06 10.11
C ARG A 114 18.33 0.57 11.35
N GLY A 115 17.75 1.49 12.11
CA GLY A 115 16.96 1.18 13.30
C GLY A 115 15.79 0.23 13.03
N GLU A 116 15.07 0.37 11.93
CA GLU A 116 14.00 -0.56 11.56
C GLU A 116 14.56 -1.91 11.10
N ILE A 117 15.44 -1.90 10.11
CA ILE A 117 15.92 -3.14 9.47
C ILE A 117 16.74 -3.99 10.45
N ASP A 118 17.63 -3.37 11.24
CA ASP A 118 18.49 -4.10 12.19
C ASP A 118 17.69 -4.66 13.37
N ASN A 119 16.51 -4.10 13.66
CA ASN A 119 15.56 -4.64 14.64
C ASN A 119 14.53 -5.60 14.00
N ASN A 120 14.80 -6.09 12.79
CA ASN A 120 13.92 -7.02 12.08
C ASN A 120 12.50 -6.46 11.88
N ARG A 121 12.39 -5.18 11.50
CA ARG A 121 11.12 -4.52 11.18
C ARG A 121 11.13 -4.03 9.75
N VAL A 122 10.10 -4.39 8.99
CA VAL A 122 9.81 -3.75 7.69
C VAL A 122 9.16 -2.39 7.93
N PHE A 123 9.25 -1.51 6.96
CA PHE A 123 8.48 -0.26 6.94
C PHE A 123 7.99 0.03 5.53
N VAL A 124 7.03 0.93 5.39
CA VAL A 124 6.48 1.33 4.09
C VAL A 124 7.06 2.67 3.69
N ILE A 125 7.41 2.80 2.42
CA ILE A 125 7.66 4.09 1.79
C ILE A 125 6.69 4.27 0.62
N GLY A 126 6.38 5.50 0.28
CA GLY A 126 5.57 5.76 -0.89
C GLY A 126 5.58 7.21 -1.30
N THR A 127 4.85 7.49 -2.37
CA THR A 127 4.56 8.83 -2.87
C THR A 127 3.04 9.00 -2.95
N HIS A 128 2.58 10.13 -3.49
CA HIS A 128 1.18 10.30 -3.89
C HIS A 128 0.73 9.34 -5.01
N ILE A 129 1.66 8.59 -5.63
CA ILE A 129 1.38 7.68 -6.74
C ILE A 129 1.58 6.21 -6.33
N HIS A 130 2.63 5.90 -5.57
CA HIS A 130 3.03 4.50 -5.43
C HIS A 130 3.64 4.18 -4.07
N TYR A 131 3.34 2.99 -3.57
CA TYR A 131 3.82 2.49 -2.29
C TYR A 131 4.69 1.25 -2.46
N TYR A 132 5.64 1.08 -1.53
CA TYR A 132 6.59 -0.02 -1.48
C TYR A 132 6.74 -0.50 -0.03
N VAL A 133 7.06 -1.78 0.16
CA VAL A 133 7.59 -2.28 1.44
C VAL A 133 9.11 -2.26 1.38
N VAL A 134 9.77 -1.65 2.36
CA VAL A 134 11.22 -1.72 2.55
C VAL A 134 11.54 -2.88 3.50
N TYR A 135 12.45 -3.75 3.09
CA TYR A 135 12.82 -4.95 3.86
C TYR A 135 14.33 -5.09 4.10
N GLY A 136 15.13 -4.17 3.58
CA GLY A 136 16.58 -4.19 3.73
C GLY A 136 17.23 -2.94 3.20
N TYR A 137 18.55 -2.86 3.35
CA TYR A 137 19.35 -1.78 2.76
C TYR A 137 20.76 -2.23 2.40
N THR A 138 21.45 -1.39 1.64
CA THR A 138 22.89 -1.51 1.34
C THR A 138 23.55 -0.15 1.48
N GLU A 139 24.71 -0.12 2.13
CA GLU A 139 25.50 1.10 2.24
C GLU A 139 26.03 1.50 0.84
N ALA A 140 25.75 2.74 0.44
CA ALA A 140 26.13 3.33 -0.84
C ALA A 140 26.92 4.63 -0.59
N GLY A 141 28.17 4.47 -0.14
CA GLY A 141 29.00 5.61 0.26
C GLY A 141 28.50 6.25 1.55
N LYS A 142 27.94 7.47 1.45
CA LYS A 142 27.30 8.18 2.58
C LYS A 142 25.77 8.06 2.58
N ASP A 143 25.20 7.36 1.61
CA ASP A 143 23.76 7.16 1.45
C ASP A 143 23.39 5.68 1.61
N LEU A 144 22.09 5.40 1.63
CA LEU A 144 21.54 4.04 1.62
C LEU A 144 20.82 3.73 0.30
N GLU A 145 21.04 2.53 -0.20
CA GLU A 145 20.17 1.92 -1.20
C GLU A 145 19.17 1.00 -0.49
N LEU A 146 17.89 1.33 -0.55
CA LEU A 146 16.81 0.58 0.10
C LEU A 146 16.40 -0.61 -0.78
N HIS A 147 16.23 -1.78 -0.17
CA HIS A 147 15.66 -2.96 -0.84
C HIS A 147 14.15 -2.95 -0.65
N ILE A 148 13.43 -3.06 -1.76
CA ILE A 148 11.98 -2.85 -1.79
C ILE A 148 11.23 -4.02 -2.42
N LEU A 149 10.00 -4.22 -1.96
CA LEU A 149 8.97 -5.01 -2.64
C LEU A 149 8.03 -4.03 -3.32
N ASP A 150 8.14 -3.97 -4.63
CA ASP A 150 7.34 -3.13 -5.51
C ASP A 150 6.12 -3.91 -6.03
N PRO A 151 4.87 -3.53 -5.71
CA PRO A 151 3.71 -4.24 -6.21
C PRO A 151 3.44 -4.02 -7.71
N TRP A 152 4.12 -3.08 -8.38
CA TRP A 152 3.97 -2.80 -9.82
C TRP A 152 4.81 -3.78 -10.67
N PRO A 153 4.32 -4.29 -11.83
CA PRO A 153 3.01 -4.03 -12.44
C PRO A 153 1.94 -5.00 -11.98
N THR A 154 0.70 -4.66 -12.33
CA THR A 154 -0.47 -5.50 -12.08
C THR A 154 -0.21 -6.96 -12.46
N GLY A 155 -0.48 -7.87 -11.52
CA GLY A 155 -0.33 -9.32 -11.67
C GLY A 155 1.11 -9.85 -11.71
N HIS A 156 2.14 -8.99 -11.66
CA HIS A 156 3.55 -9.42 -11.72
C HIS A 156 4.38 -8.90 -10.54
N GLY A 157 4.26 -7.62 -10.20
CA GLY A 157 5.12 -6.96 -9.21
C GLY A 157 6.60 -6.94 -9.63
N GLY A 158 7.43 -6.35 -8.77
CA GLY A 158 8.88 -6.42 -8.84
C GLY A 158 9.51 -5.64 -9.99
N SER A 159 8.82 -4.64 -10.57
CA SER A 159 9.40 -3.80 -11.61
C SER A 159 10.65 -3.07 -11.13
N ARG A 160 10.67 -2.73 -9.84
CA ARG A 160 11.78 -2.13 -9.13
C ARG A 160 12.09 -2.92 -7.86
N THR A 161 13.36 -3.22 -7.61
CA THR A 161 13.79 -3.95 -6.40
C THR A 161 14.61 -3.11 -5.44
N ARG A 162 15.08 -1.93 -5.89
CA ARG A 162 15.89 -1.01 -5.09
C ARG A 162 15.60 0.45 -5.38
N ILE A 163 15.74 1.32 -4.38
CA ILE A 163 15.63 2.78 -4.50
C ILE A 163 16.64 3.47 -3.60
N GLY A 164 17.33 4.49 -4.09
CA GLY A 164 18.24 5.29 -3.25
C GLY A 164 17.45 6.09 -2.22
N LEU A 165 17.93 6.20 -0.98
CA LEU A 165 17.25 6.97 0.05
C LEU A 165 17.20 8.46 -0.33
N GLN A 166 18.28 9.07 -0.81
CA GLN A 166 18.22 10.45 -1.30
C GLN A 166 17.35 10.60 -2.55
N GLU A 167 17.32 9.58 -3.43
CA GLU A 167 16.42 9.59 -4.59
C GLU A 167 14.96 9.62 -4.13
N PHE A 168 14.59 8.77 -3.16
CA PHE A 168 13.25 8.72 -2.57
C PHE A 168 12.85 10.03 -1.90
N LEU A 169 13.75 10.60 -1.08
CA LEU A 169 13.51 11.88 -0.39
C LEU A 169 13.38 13.05 -1.37
N GLY A 170 13.97 12.94 -2.57
CA GLY A 170 13.78 13.90 -3.65
C GLY A 170 12.43 13.81 -4.37
N MET A 171 11.63 12.77 -4.14
CA MET A 171 10.34 12.58 -4.80
C MET A 171 9.25 13.45 -4.18
N ALA A 172 8.37 14.01 -5.02
CA ALA A 172 7.26 14.83 -4.57
C ALA A 172 6.20 14.00 -3.81
N GLY A 173 5.80 14.50 -2.63
CA GLY A 173 4.82 13.83 -1.78
C GLY A 173 5.31 12.49 -1.22
N HIS A 174 6.61 12.33 -1.02
CA HIS A 174 7.17 11.15 -0.37
C HIS A 174 6.63 11.01 1.07
N THR A 175 6.43 9.79 1.50
CA THR A 175 5.97 9.45 2.85
C THR A 175 6.61 8.16 3.31
N ALA A 176 6.96 8.07 4.59
CA ALA A 176 7.45 6.85 5.23
C ALA A 176 6.56 6.49 6.42
N ILE A 177 6.34 5.20 6.63
CA ILE A 177 5.43 4.67 7.65
C ILE A 177 6.12 3.50 8.34
N THR A 178 6.37 3.64 9.64
CA THR A 178 6.98 2.59 10.49
C THR A 178 5.93 1.94 11.37
N PHE A 179 6.23 0.73 11.82
CA PHE A 179 5.30 -0.13 12.55
C PHE A 179 5.87 -0.44 13.93
N GLY A 180 5.35 0.25 14.96
CA GLY A 180 5.72 0.07 16.36
C GLY A 180 5.17 -1.20 16.99
#